data_AF-V4SD23-F1
#
_entry.id   AF-V4SD23-F1
#
_cell.length_a   1.000
_cell.length_b   1.000
_cell.length_c   1.000
_cell.angle_alpha   90.00
_cell.angle_beta   90.00
_cell.angle_gamma   90.00
#
_symmetry.space_group_name_H-M   'P 1'
#
loop_
_entity.id
_entity.type
_entity.pdbx_description
1 polymer ?
#
loop_
_entity_poly.entity_id
_entity_poly.type
_entity_poly.pdbx_seq_one_letter_code
_entity_poly.pdbx_strand_id
1 'polypeptide(L)'
;SQLKETIIEGGVPFDRVHGTNAFEYLGLDPRFNEVFSTAMYNHTTLVLQKILEAYKGFEHIKQLVDVGGSLGNTLKEITSKYPHIKGINFDLPHVIQHSPEYPGMNYQLSL
;
A
#
# COMPACT_ATOMS: atom_id res chain seq x y z
N SER A 1 11.48 -3.79 27.91
CA SER A 1 10.58 -3.77 26.74
C SER A 1 11.38 -3.15 25.61
N GLN A 2 11.26 -3.65 24.39
CA GLN A 2 12.11 -3.17 23.28
C GLN A 2 11.95 -1.66 23.03
N LEU A 3 10.81 -1.06 23.39
CA LEU A 3 10.64 0.40 23.37
C LEU A 3 11.58 1.15 24.32
N LYS A 4 11.75 0.68 25.57
CA LYS A 4 12.68 1.33 26.52
C LYS A 4 14.13 1.19 26.05
N GLU A 5 14.49 0.00 25.58
CA GLU A 5 15.88 -0.33 25.21
C GLU A 5 16.33 0.47 23.96
N THR A 6 15.45 0.62 22.97
CA THR A 6 15.73 1.43 21.77
C THR A 6 15.89 2.93 22.02
N ILE A 7 15.29 3.48 23.08
CA ILE A 7 15.53 4.88 23.48
C ILE A 7 16.99 5.09 23.89
N ILE A 8 17.60 4.09 24.53
CA ILE A 8 18.95 4.20 25.10
C ILE A 8 20.00 3.80 24.05
N GLU A 9 19.74 2.71 23.33
CA GLU A 9 20.74 2.03 22.51
C GLU A 9 20.53 2.27 21.00
N GLY A 10 19.42 2.88 20.60
CA GLY A 10 19.01 3.05 19.20
C GLY A 10 18.43 1.78 18.56
N GLY A 11 18.01 1.88 17.30
CA GLY A 11 17.35 0.81 16.56
C GLY A 11 15.81 0.85 16.63
N VAL A 12 15.16 -0.12 16.00
CA VAL A 12 13.70 -0.18 15.86
C VAL A 12 13.13 -1.26 16.79
N PRO A 13 12.14 -0.94 17.65
CA PRO A 13 11.61 -1.91 18.61
C PRO A 13 11.07 -3.18 17.97
N PHE A 14 10.39 -3.05 16.83
CA PHE A 14 9.83 -4.18 16.09
C PHE A 14 10.95 -5.12 15.62
N ASP A 15 11.97 -4.58 14.96
CA ASP A 15 13.10 -5.33 14.42
C ASP A 15 13.85 -6.08 15.51
N ARG A 16 13.98 -5.50 16.71
CA ARG A 16 14.61 -6.19 17.85
C ARG A 16 13.80 -7.37 18.39
N VAL A 17 12.47 -7.34 18.29
CA VAL A 17 11.61 -8.47 18.67
C VAL A 17 11.58 -9.54 17.58
N HIS A 18 11.46 -9.12 16.32
CA HIS A 18 11.12 -9.99 15.20
C HIS A 18 12.32 -10.37 14.31
N GLY A 19 13.49 -9.77 14.54
CA GLY A 19 14.73 -10.05 13.81
C GLY A 19 14.79 -9.50 12.38
N THR A 20 13.75 -8.81 11.94
CA THR A 20 13.61 -8.22 10.60
C THR A 20 12.66 -7.01 10.68
N ASN A 21 12.68 -6.14 9.67
CA ASN A 21 11.77 -5.01 9.61
C ASN A 21 10.31 -5.43 9.39
N ALA A 22 9.39 -4.53 9.72
CA ALA A 22 7.95 -4.82 9.64
C ALA A 22 7.46 -5.23 8.25
N PHE A 23 8.02 -4.66 7.17
CA PHE A 23 7.60 -4.97 5.81
C PHE A 23 8.07 -6.36 5.36
N GLU A 24 9.32 -6.71 5.66
CA GLU A 24 9.81 -8.07 5.45
C GLU A 24 9.02 -9.09 6.29
N TYR A 25 8.66 -8.72 7.53
CA TYR A 25 7.87 -9.58 8.41
C TYR A 25 6.46 -9.88 7.87
N LEU A 26 5.84 -8.97 7.10
CA LEU A 26 4.58 -9.24 6.40
C LEU A 26 4.71 -10.45 5.44
N GLY A 27 5.88 -10.66 4.85
CA GLY A 27 6.16 -11.84 4.03
C GLY A 27 6.35 -13.13 4.82
N LEU A 28 6.59 -13.06 6.13
CA LEU A 28 6.85 -14.21 7.00
C LEU A 28 5.60 -14.70 7.75
N ASP A 29 4.66 -13.82 8.08
CA ASP A 29 3.41 -14.16 8.79
C ASP A 29 2.18 -13.75 7.97
N PRO A 30 1.55 -14.69 7.23
CA PRO A 30 0.38 -14.40 6.41
C PRO A 30 -0.81 -13.85 7.19
N ARG A 31 -0.99 -14.25 8.46
CA ARG A 31 -2.07 -13.76 9.31
C ARG A 31 -1.83 -12.30 9.71
N PHE A 32 -0.59 -11.96 10.03
CA PHE A 32 -0.23 -10.56 10.29
C PHE A 32 -0.39 -9.70 9.04
N ASN A 33 0.00 -10.23 7.87
CA ASN A 33 -0.19 -9.55 6.58
C ASN A 33 -1.65 -9.26 6.27
N GLU A 34 -2.54 -10.22 6.49
CA GLU A 34 -3.98 -10.05 6.28
C GLU A 34 -4.56 -8.94 7.16
N VAL A 35 -4.23 -8.95 8.46
CA VAL A 35 -4.70 -7.93 9.41
C VAL A 35 -4.18 -6.54 9.03
N PHE A 36 -2.89 -6.43 8.73
CA PHE A 36 -2.25 -5.17 8.34
C PHE A 36 -2.87 -4.62 7.05
N SER A 37 -2.95 -5.45 6.01
CA SER A 37 -3.49 -5.07 4.71
C SER A 37 -4.96 -4.65 4.79
N THR A 38 -5.78 -5.37 5.58
CA THR A 38 -7.19 -5.03 5.80
C THR A 38 -7.36 -3.72 6.56
N ALA A 39 -6.53 -3.47 7.58
CA ALA A 39 -6.57 -2.20 8.32
C ALA A 39 -6.20 -1.02 7.41
N MET A 40 -5.14 -1.16 6.60
CA MET A 40 -4.72 -0.14 5.64
C MET A 40 -5.75 0.07 4.54
N TYR A 41 -6.41 -0.99 4.07
CA TYR A 41 -7.52 -0.91 3.11
C TYR A 41 -8.64 0.01 3.63
N ASN A 42 -9.14 -0.28 4.83
CA ASN A 42 -10.26 0.46 5.41
C ASN A 42 -9.90 1.93 5.66
N HIS A 43 -8.70 2.19 6.19
CA HIS A 43 -8.24 3.55 6.46
C HIS A 43 -8.09 4.36 5.17
N THR A 44 -7.42 3.78 4.17
CA THR A 44 -7.14 4.46 2.90
C THR A 44 -8.42 4.79 2.15
N THR A 45 -9.41 3.90 2.15
CA THR A 45 -10.71 4.14 1.51
C THR A 45 -11.39 5.41 2.03
N LEU A 46 -11.36 5.62 3.35
CA LEU A 46 -11.97 6.81 3.97
C LEU A 46 -11.23 8.10 3.61
N VAL A 47 -9.89 8.07 3.69
CA VAL A 47 -9.05 9.24 3.41
C VAL A 47 -9.13 9.62 1.93
N LEU A 48 -9.09 8.63 1.04
CA LEU A 48 -9.07 8.84 -0.39
C LEU A 48 -10.36 9.47 -0.92
N GLN A 49 -11.52 9.12 -0.35
CA GLN A 49 -12.77 9.79 -0.71
C GLN A 49 -12.68 11.31 -0.49
N LYS A 50 -12.10 11.75 0.62
CA LYS A 50 -11.89 13.18 0.91
C LYS A 50 -10.86 13.83 0.01
N ILE A 51 -9.80 13.11 -0.34
CA ILE A 51 -8.82 13.60 -1.33
C ILE A 51 -9.52 13.80 -2.68
N LEU A 52 -10.28 12.82 -3.16
CA LEU A 52 -10.96 12.91 -4.45
C LEU A 52 -12.01 14.03 -4.46
N GLU A 53 -12.65 14.35 -3.33
CA GLU A 53 -13.56 15.49 -3.22
C GLU A 53 -12.84 16.85 -3.38
N ALA A 54 -11.66 17.00 -2.76
CA ALA A 54 -10.98 18.29 -2.65
C ALA A 54 -9.90 18.53 -3.72
N TYR A 55 -9.27 17.48 -4.23
CA TYR A 55 -8.11 17.56 -5.10
C TYR A 55 -8.46 17.24 -6.56
N LYS A 56 -8.16 18.19 -7.45
CA LYS A 56 -8.44 18.10 -8.88
C LYS A 56 -7.22 17.75 -9.75
N GLY A 57 -6.05 17.55 -9.16
CA GLY A 57 -4.82 17.34 -9.93
C GLY A 57 -4.80 16.06 -10.77
N PHE A 58 -5.79 15.17 -10.64
CA PHE A 58 -5.96 13.99 -11.47
C PHE A 58 -6.68 14.27 -12.81
N GLU A 59 -7.37 15.40 -12.99
CA GLU A 59 -8.29 15.66 -14.11
C GLU A 59 -7.66 15.60 -15.52
N HIS A 60 -6.35 15.79 -15.64
CA HIS A 60 -5.64 15.83 -16.93
C HIS A 60 -4.51 14.80 -17.02
N ILE A 61 -4.43 13.89 -16.05
CA ILE A 61 -3.42 12.84 -16.04
C ILE A 61 -3.81 11.77 -17.07
N LYS A 62 -2.84 11.30 -17.86
CA LYS A 62 -3.06 10.20 -18.81
C LYS A 62 -2.69 8.84 -18.25
N GLN A 63 -1.66 8.82 -17.41
CA GLN A 63 -1.15 7.62 -16.77
C GLN A 63 -0.72 7.95 -15.35
N LEU A 64 -1.10 7.08 -14.41
CA LEU A 64 -0.78 7.21 -13.00
C LEU A 64 -0.14 5.90 -12.52
N VAL A 65 1.01 6.03 -11.86
CA VAL A 65 1.67 4.91 -11.18
C VAL A 65 1.50 5.11 -9.68
N ASP A 66 0.95 4.10 -9.01
CA ASP A 66 0.84 4.07 -7.55
C ASP A 66 1.98 3.21 -6.99
N VAL A 67 2.98 3.85 -6.40
CA VAL A 67 4.21 3.22 -5.89
C VAL A 67 4.03 2.87 -4.42
N GLY A 68 4.16 1.59 -4.07
CA GLY A 68 3.72 1.08 -2.78
C GLY A 68 2.19 1.02 -2.68
N GLY A 69 1.52 0.82 -3.82
CA GLY A 69 0.05 0.86 -3.92
C GLY A 69 -0.64 -0.35 -3.31
N SER A 70 0.11 -1.29 -2.73
CA SER A 70 -0.37 -2.48 -2.05
C SER A 70 -1.31 -3.28 -2.96
N LEU A 71 -2.51 -3.63 -2.47
CA LEU A 71 -3.53 -4.36 -3.23
C LEU A 71 -4.20 -3.52 -4.33
N GLY A 72 -3.79 -2.27 -4.56
CA GLY A 72 -4.22 -1.44 -5.69
C GLY A 72 -5.51 -0.63 -5.48
N ASN A 73 -6.05 -0.61 -4.26
CA ASN A 73 -7.35 0.03 -3.97
C ASN A 73 -7.35 1.53 -4.23
N THR A 74 -6.27 2.21 -3.88
CA THR A 74 -6.13 3.66 -4.09
C THR A 74 -6.24 3.99 -5.56
N LEU A 75 -5.44 3.32 -6.37
CA LEU A 75 -5.46 3.49 -7.81
C LEU A 75 -6.81 3.12 -8.42
N LYS A 76 -7.46 2.05 -7.92
CA LYS A 76 -8.81 1.65 -8.34
C LYS A 76 -9.83 2.77 -8.12
N GLU A 77 -9.84 3.42 -6.96
CA GLU A 77 -10.79 4.51 -6.70
C GLU A 77 -10.52 5.74 -7.58
N ILE A 78 -9.24 6.06 -7.80
CA ILE A 78 -8.84 7.17 -8.68
C ILE A 78 -9.28 6.88 -10.12
N THR A 79 -8.96 5.70 -10.67
CA THR A 79 -9.34 5.35 -12.05
C THR A 79 -10.86 5.14 -12.21
N SER A 80 -11.57 4.73 -11.16
CA SER A 80 -13.04 4.70 -11.16
C SER A 80 -13.64 6.10 -11.31
N LYS A 81 -13.06 7.11 -10.64
CA LYS A 81 -13.50 8.52 -10.77
C LYS A 81 -13.02 9.17 -12.07
N TYR A 82 -11.85 8.77 -12.57
CA TYR A 82 -11.23 9.31 -13.78
C TYR A 82 -10.93 8.18 -14.78
N PRO A 83 -11.95 7.67 -15.50
CA PRO A 83 -11.79 6.49 -16.37
C PRO A 83 -10.82 6.65 -17.54
N HIS A 84 -10.39 7.89 -17.83
CA HIS A 84 -9.40 8.17 -18.87
C HIS A 84 -7.95 7.90 -18.41
N ILE A 85 -7.72 7.76 -17.10
CA ILE A 85 -6.40 7.49 -16.54
C ILE A 85 -6.06 6.01 -16.72
N LYS A 86 -4.89 5.72 -17.30
CA LYS A 86 -4.30 4.38 -17.28
C LYS A 86 -3.55 4.17 -15.98
N GLY A 87 -4.01 3.24 -15.14
CA GLY A 87 -3.40 2.95 -13.84
C GLY A 87 -2.32 1.87 -13.92
N ILE A 88 -1.21 2.05 -13.19
CA ILE A 88 -0.20 1.03 -12.92
C ILE A 88 -0.01 0.92 -11.40
N ASN A 89 -0.39 -0.21 -10.81
CA ASN A 89 -0.11 -0.49 -9.41
C ASN A 89 1.26 -1.14 -9.26
N PHE A 90 2.11 -0.62 -8.39
CA PHE A 90 3.50 -1.05 -8.23
C PHE A 90 3.80 -1.38 -6.76
N ASP A 91 4.22 -2.61 -6.49
CA ASP A 91 4.55 -3.08 -5.13
C ASP A 91 5.54 -4.28 -5.16
N LEU A 92 5.83 -4.86 -4.00
CA LEU A 92 6.66 -6.06 -3.85
C LEU A 92 5.98 -7.30 -4.49
N PRO A 93 6.76 -8.26 -5.03
CA PRO A 93 6.20 -9.45 -5.66
C PRO A 93 5.19 -10.22 -4.80
N HIS A 94 5.49 -10.41 -3.51
CA HIS A 94 4.62 -11.14 -2.60
C HIS A 94 3.31 -10.39 -2.28
N VAL A 95 3.25 -9.08 -2.48
CA VAL A 95 2.03 -8.28 -2.30
C VAL A 95 1.18 -8.31 -3.57
N ILE A 96 1.80 -8.10 -4.73
CA ILE A 96 1.11 -8.09 -6.03
C ILE A 96 0.45 -9.45 -6.33
N GLN A 97 1.07 -10.56 -5.94
CA GLN A 97 0.50 -11.90 -6.11
C GLN A 97 -0.88 -12.09 -5.44
N HIS A 98 -1.18 -11.30 -4.41
CA HIS A 98 -2.46 -11.35 -3.70
C HIS A 98 -3.41 -10.22 -4.10
N SER A 99 -3.03 -9.40 -5.08
CA SER A 99 -3.85 -8.28 -5.53
C SER A 99 -5.03 -8.76 -6.37
N PRO A 100 -6.25 -8.29 -6.10
CA PRO A 100 -7.39 -8.53 -6.98
C PRO A 100 -7.19 -7.82 -8.32
N GLU A 101 -7.73 -8.38 -9.40
CA GLU A 101 -7.71 -7.73 -10.71
C GLU A 101 -8.77 -6.63 -10.80
N TYR A 102 -8.34 -5.42 -11.19
CA TYR A 102 -9.24 -4.29 -11.44
C TYR A 102 -9.27 -3.90 -12.93
N PRO A 103 -10.46 -3.66 -13.52
CA PRO A 103 -10.56 -3.20 -14.90
C PRO A 103 -9.78 -1.90 -15.14
N GLY A 104 -8.96 -1.87 -16.21
CA GLY A 104 -8.20 -0.68 -16.61
C GLY A 104 -6.92 -0.42 -15.81
N MET A 105 -6.53 -1.35 -14.94
CA MET A 105 -5.27 -1.31 -14.18
C MET A 105 -4.29 -2.39 -14.65
N ASN A 106 -3.01 -2.04 -14.67
CA ASN A 106 -1.91 -2.98 -14.83
C ASN A 106 -1.14 -3.11 -13.52
N TYR A 107 -0.45 -4.23 -13.32
CA TYR A 107 0.37 -4.49 -12.14
C TYR A 107 1.83 -4.62 -12.55
N GLN A 108 2.73 -3.97 -11.84
CA GLN A 108 4.17 -4.06 -12.06
C GLN A 108 4.88 -4.45 -10.77
N LEU A 109 5.87 -5.32 -10.91
CA LEU A 109 6.69 -5.78 -9.81
C LEU A 109 7.88 -4.83 -9.62
N SER A 110 8.21 -4.55 -8.36
CA SER A 110 9.53 -4.00 -8.03
C SER A 110 10.63 -5.02 -8.34
N LEU A 111 11.70 -4.51 -8.95
CA LEU A 111 12.92 -5.27 -9.27
C LEU A 111 13.74 -5.55 -8.00
#